data_AF-A0A9X2ZZ88-F1
#
_entry.id   AF-A0A9X2ZZ88-F1
#
_cell.length_a   1.000
_cell.length_b   1.000
_cell.length_c   1.000
_cell.angle_alpha   90.00
_cell.angle_beta   90.00
_cell.angle_gamma   90.00
#
_symmetry.space_group_name_H-M   'P 1'
#
loop_
_entity.id
_entity.type
_entity.pdbx_description
1 polymer ?
#
loop_
_entity_poly.entity_id
_entity_poly.type
_entity_poly.pdbx_seq_one_letter_code
_entity_poly.pdbx_strand_id
1 'polypeptide(L)'
;MELVTGDVNPESQIGYLIFTATDNSQNSYVLLAPSESTDPDYTFGSANFGRAVPLQKAEVEELTEGLRRTLKLWGESNSSTEGSFYEFLHAPEQEIRRVSQNVIQWQAAVKFTASHTPEGPSARLLLGDSPNESLQYVIEFDNRSDVSDFRDLLKSASNQLGTTVDTD
;
A
#
# COMPACT_ATOMS: atom_id res chain seq x y z
N MET A 1 -7.01 -5.33 -15.66
CA MET A 1 -6.89 -4.94 -14.24
C MET A 1 -7.95 -5.70 -13.48
N GLU A 2 -7.57 -6.32 -12.37
CA GLU A 2 -8.43 -7.18 -11.55
C GLU A 2 -8.29 -6.75 -10.09
N LEU A 3 -9.41 -6.65 -9.36
CA LEU A 3 -9.41 -6.32 -7.94
C LEU A 3 -9.01 -7.56 -7.14
N VAL A 4 -8.04 -7.40 -6.24
CA VAL A 4 -7.65 -8.47 -5.32
C VAL A 4 -8.44 -8.33 -4.04
N THR A 5 -9.36 -9.25 -3.82
CA THR A 5 -10.12 -9.38 -2.57
C THR A 5 -9.56 -10.51 -1.73
N GLY A 6 -9.66 -10.40 -0.41
CA GLY A 6 -9.28 -11.46 0.52
C GLY A 6 -10.24 -11.51 1.69
N ASP A 7 -9.97 -12.40 2.64
CA ASP A 7 -10.70 -12.48 3.91
C ASP A 7 -10.27 -11.33 4.82
N VAL A 8 -10.59 -10.11 4.41
CA VAL A 8 -10.38 -8.91 5.23
C VAL A 8 -11.49 -8.84 6.26
N ASN A 9 -11.15 -8.46 7.49
CA ASN A 9 -12.16 -8.26 8.53
C ASN A 9 -13.25 -7.29 8.03
N PRO A 10 -14.54 -7.71 7.93
CA PRO A 10 -15.62 -6.86 7.43
C PRO A 10 -15.92 -5.65 8.33
N GLU A 11 -15.42 -5.66 9.58
CA GLU A 11 -15.48 -4.51 10.49
C GLU A 11 -14.32 -3.51 10.26
N SER A 12 -13.28 -3.89 9.52
CA SER A 12 -12.15 -3.01 9.19
C SER A 12 -12.55 -2.12 8.01
N GLN A 13 -12.58 -0.80 8.22
CA GLN A 13 -12.73 0.16 7.13
C GLN A 13 -11.42 0.18 6.34
N ILE A 14 -11.38 -0.54 5.23
CA ILE A 14 -10.17 -0.64 4.42
C ILE A 14 -10.03 0.66 3.62
N GLY A 15 -9.10 1.53 4.05
CA GLY A 15 -8.80 2.78 3.34
C GLY A 15 -8.03 2.60 2.02
N TYR A 16 -7.85 1.37 1.54
CA TYR A 16 -7.08 1.04 0.34
C TYR A 16 -7.73 -0.04 -0.50
N LEU A 17 -7.33 -0.09 -1.77
CA LEU A 17 -7.68 -1.09 -2.76
C LEU A 17 -6.41 -1.59 -3.44
N ILE A 18 -6.35 -2.89 -3.72
CA ILE A 18 -5.22 -3.55 -4.38
C ILE A 18 -5.72 -4.17 -5.66
N PHE A 19 -5.10 -3.82 -6.77
CA PHE A 19 -5.39 -4.41 -8.08
C PHE A 19 -4.15 -5.10 -8.63
N THR A 20 -4.33 -6.12 -9.46
CA THR A 20 -3.32 -6.58 -10.40
C THR A 20 -3.61 -6.01 -11.78
N ALA A 21 -2.58 -5.56 -12.48
CA ALA A 21 -2.72 -4.96 -13.80
C ALA A 21 -1.53 -5.28 -14.69
N THR A 22 -1.74 -5.17 -16.00
CA THR A 22 -0.71 -5.32 -17.02
C THR A 22 -0.79 -4.11 -17.94
N ASP A 23 0.34 -3.50 -18.26
CA ASP A 23 0.41 -2.37 -19.18
C ASP A 23 0.43 -2.83 -20.65
N ASN A 24 0.42 -1.86 -21.57
CA ASN A 24 0.49 -2.14 -23.01
C ASN A 24 1.83 -2.77 -23.45
N SER A 25 2.86 -2.71 -22.60
CA SER A 25 4.17 -3.30 -22.81
C SER A 25 4.29 -4.69 -22.17
N GLN A 26 3.17 -5.28 -21.70
CA GLN A 26 3.11 -6.59 -21.04
C GLN A 26 3.83 -6.64 -19.67
N ASN A 27 4.11 -5.49 -19.05
CA ASN A 27 4.62 -5.46 -17.69
C ASN A 27 3.46 -5.60 -16.70
N SER A 28 3.55 -6.59 -15.82
CA SER A 28 2.52 -6.84 -14.79
C SER A 28 2.94 -6.26 -13.45
N TYR A 29 2.03 -5.55 -12.79
CA TYR A 29 2.26 -4.83 -11.55
C TYR A 29 1.04 -4.88 -10.62
N VAL A 30 1.28 -4.66 -9.33
CA VAL A 30 0.24 -4.37 -8.35
C VAL A 30 -0.05 -2.87 -8.37
N LEU A 31 -1.30 -2.48 -8.35
CA LEU A 31 -1.71 -1.09 -8.23
C LEU A 31 -2.40 -0.88 -6.88
N LEU A 32 -1.79 -0.05 -6.04
CA LEU A 32 -2.30 0.28 -4.72
C LEU A 32 -2.97 1.66 -4.76
N ALA A 33 -4.26 1.74 -4.45
CA ALA A 33 -5.05 2.97 -4.54
C ALA A 33 -5.79 3.26 -3.22
N PRO A 34 -6.00 4.53 -2.85
CA PRO A 34 -6.94 4.86 -1.78
C PRO A 34 -8.37 4.43 -2.13
N SER A 35 -9.14 4.00 -1.13
CA SER A 35 -10.60 3.88 -1.26
C SER A 35 -11.27 5.24 -1.02
N GLU A 36 -12.10 5.67 -1.96
CA GLU A 36 -12.97 6.86 -1.84
C GLU A 36 -14.29 6.55 -1.13
N SER A 37 -14.59 5.27 -0.92
CA SER A 37 -15.83 4.81 -0.31
C SER A 37 -15.55 4.01 0.96
N THR A 38 -16.31 4.30 2.01
CA THR A 38 -16.40 3.45 3.22
C THR A 38 -17.34 2.26 3.01
N ASP A 39 -17.92 2.11 1.81
CA ASP A 39 -18.91 1.08 1.47
C ASP A 39 -18.20 -0.26 1.21
N PRO A 40 -18.59 -1.37 1.86
CA PRO A 40 -17.97 -2.69 1.70
C PRO A 40 -18.10 -3.28 0.29
N ASP A 41 -19.01 -2.77 -0.54
CA ASP A 41 -19.12 -3.13 -1.95
C ASP A 41 -18.05 -2.39 -2.78
N TYR A 42 -16.79 -2.78 -2.57
CA TYR A 42 -15.62 -2.22 -3.25
C TYR A 42 -15.72 -2.41 -4.78
N THR A 43 -16.11 -1.35 -5.49
CA THR A 43 -16.14 -1.34 -6.95
C THR A 43 -14.90 -0.63 -7.51
N PHE A 44 -14.57 -0.87 -8.77
CA PHE A 44 -13.51 -0.10 -9.45
C PHE A 44 -13.72 1.42 -9.35
N GLY A 45 -14.98 1.86 -9.32
CA GLY A 45 -15.35 3.28 -9.20
C GLY A 45 -15.08 3.89 -7.83
N SER A 46 -14.77 3.09 -6.79
CA SER A 46 -14.39 3.60 -5.48
C SER A 46 -12.88 3.79 -5.31
N ALA A 47 -12.07 3.55 -6.34
CA ALA A 47 -10.62 3.75 -6.26
C ALA A 47 -10.20 5.16 -6.69
N ASN A 48 -9.42 5.84 -5.85
CA ASN A 48 -8.77 7.09 -6.24
C ASN A 48 -7.51 6.81 -7.09
N PHE A 49 -7.71 6.56 -8.38
CA PHE A 49 -6.59 6.29 -9.29
C PHE A 49 -5.62 7.46 -9.46
N GLY A 50 -6.06 8.69 -9.17
CA GLY A 50 -5.18 9.87 -9.17
C GLY A 50 -4.04 9.78 -8.15
N ARG A 51 -4.17 8.92 -7.14
CA ARG A 51 -3.17 8.68 -6.09
C ARG A 51 -2.67 7.24 -6.08
N ALA A 52 -3.03 6.46 -7.09
CA ALA A 52 -2.63 5.07 -7.15
C ALA A 52 -1.14 4.93 -7.44
N VAL A 53 -0.50 4.01 -6.74
CA VAL A 53 0.93 3.75 -6.85
C VAL A 53 1.13 2.37 -7.47
N PRO A 54 1.74 2.27 -8.65
CA PRO A 54 2.10 0.98 -9.23
C PRO A 54 3.35 0.43 -8.52
N LEU A 55 3.33 -0.84 -8.18
CA LEU A 55 4.42 -1.59 -7.55
C LEU A 55 4.72 -2.82 -8.39
N GLN A 56 5.96 -2.96 -8.84
CA GLN A 56 6.45 -4.21 -9.41
C GLN A 56 6.58 -5.26 -8.32
N LYS A 57 6.70 -6.52 -8.76
CA LYS A 57 6.79 -7.67 -7.86
C LYS A 57 7.86 -7.50 -6.78
N ALA A 58 9.04 -6.98 -7.13
CA ALA A 58 10.13 -6.77 -6.18
C ALA A 58 9.76 -5.78 -5.06
N GLU A 59 9.06 -4.68 -5.38
CA GLU A 59 8.64 -3.71 -4.37
C GLU A 59 7.49 -4.23 -3.51
N VAL A 60 6.59 -5.04 -4.08
CA VAL A 60 5.55 -5.73 -3.31
C VAL A 60 6.16 -6.73 -2.33
N GLU A 61 7.19 -7.47 -2.74
CA GLU A 61 7.93 -8.40 -1.89
C GLU A 61 8.66 -7.67 -0.75
N GLU A 62 9.28 -6.52 -1.04
CA GLU A 62 9.94 -5.69 -0.04
C GLU A 62 8.95 -5.11 0.98
N LEU A 63 7.83 -4.54 0.53
CA LEU A 63 6.76 -4.05 1.40
C LEU A 63 6.18 -5.18 2.26
N THR A 64 5.97 -6.37 1.67
CA THR A 64 5.49 -7.56 2.38
C THR A 64 6.45 -7.99 3.49
N GLU A 65 7.75 -7.96 3.23
CA GLU A 65 8.78 -8.26 4.23
C GLU A 65 8.79 -7.20 5.35
N GLY A 66 8.61 -5.93 5.00
CA GLY A 66 8.40 -4.84 5.96
C GLY A 66 7.23 -5.09 6.90
N LEU A 67 6.07 -5.42 6.34
CA LEU A 67 4.87 -5.77 7.11
C LEU A 67 5.09 -6.99 8.01
N ARG A 68 5.83 -8.00 7.53
CA ARG A 68 6.20 -9.17 8.35
C ARG A 68 7.06 -8.78 9.55
N ARG A 69 8.03 -7.88 9.36
CA ARG A 69 8.86 -7.34 10.45
C ARG A 69 8.02 -6.55 11.45
N THR A 70 7.13 -5.70 10.96
CA THR A 70 6.18 -4.94 11.78
C THR A 70 5.31 -5.85 12.64
N LEU A 71 4.76 -6.93 12.08
CA LEU A 71 3.94 -7.89 12.83
C LEU A 71 4.72 -8.67 13.90
N LYS A 72 6.03 -8.85 13.69
CA LYS A 72 6.93 -9.45 14.68
C LYS A 72 7.17 -8.46 15.82
N LEU A 73 7.51 -7.20 15.50
CA LEU A 73 7.66 -6.13 16.48
C LEU A 73 6.40 -5.99 17.34
N TRP A 74 5.22 -6.01 16.73
CA TRP A 74 3.92 -5.92 17.41
C TRP A 74 3.66 -7.05 18.42
N GLY A 75 4.28 -8.22 18.23
CA GLY A 75 4.11 -9.40 19.09
C GLY A 75 5.17 -9.52 20.19
N GLU A 76 6.23 -8.72 20.14
CA GLU A 76 7.29 -8.70 21.15
C GLU A 76 6.93 -7.69 22.25
N SER A 77 7.08 -8.06 23.53
CA SER A 77 6.92 -7.10 24.62
C SER A 77 8.11 -6.13 24.60
N ASN A 78 7.91 -4.89 24.19
CA ASN A 78 8.98 -3.89 24.27
C ASN A 78 9.28 -3.58 25.74
N SER A 79 10.57 -3.59 26.09
CA SER A 79 11.02 -3.04 27.36
C SER A 79 10.72 -1.54 27.37
N SER A 80 10.40 -0.97 28.54
CA SER A 80 9.93 0.42 28.68
C SER A 80 10.92 1.52 28.26
N THR A 81 12.09 1.14 27.72
CA THR A 81 13.21 2.04 27.42
C THR A 81 13.68 2.03 25.97
N GLU A 82 13.19 1.13 25.12
CA GLU A 82 13.64 1.01 23.73
C GLU A 82 12.47 1.05 22.75
N GLY A 83 12.60 1.90 21.72
CA GLY A 83 11.64 2.01 20.62
C GLY A 83 12.22 1.39 19.35
N SER A 84 11.40 0.67 18.60
CA SER A 84 11.77 0.14 17.28
C SER A 84 11.04 0.89 16.19
N PHE A 85 11.71 1.13 15.05
CA PHE A 85 11.16 1.86 13.91
C PHE A 85 11.47 1.12 12.60
N TYR A 86 10.51 1.14 11.69
CA TYR A 86 10.64 0.64 10.33
C TYR A 86 10.03 1.64 9.35
N GLU A 87 10.71 1.83 8.22
CA GLU A 87 10.24 2.66 7.11
C GLU A 87 10.52 1.95 5.80
N PHE A 88 9.51 1.98 4.93
CA PHE A 88 9.57 1.61 3.53
C PHE A 88 9.12 2.82 2.72
N LEU A 89 9.85 3.13 1.65
CA LEU A 89 9.52 4.20 0.72
C LEU A 89 9.72 3.68 -0.70
N HIS A 90 8.64 3.62 -1.47
CA HIS A 90 8.70 3.51 -2.91
C HIS A 90 8.25 4.84 -3.51
N ALA A 91 9.26 5.60 -3.96
CA ALA A 91 9.08 6.81 -4.73
C ALA A 91 9.69 6.55 -6.11
N PRO A 92 8.90 6.15 -7.12
CA PRO A 92 9.40 6.07 -8.48
C PRO A 92 9.97 7.45 -8.84
N GLU A 93 11.08 7.49 -9.60
CA GLU A 93 11.86 8.71 -9.85
C GLU A 93 10.94 9.91 -10.07
N GLN A 94 10.88 10.79 -9.05
CA GLN A 94 9.93 11.91 -9.02
C GLN A 94 10.37 12.96 -10.03
N GLU A 95 10.07 12.75 -11.31
CA GLU A 95 10.12 13.82 -12.29
C GLU A 95 8.88 14.70 -12.07
N ILE A 96 9.01 15.68 -11.17
CA ILE A 96 8.04 16.77 -11.03
C ILE A 96 8.14 17.62 -12.30
N ARG A 97 7.43 17.23 -13.36
CA ARG A 97 7.40 17.98 -14.62
C ARG A 97 6.27 18.97 -14.57
N ARG A 98 6.61 20.26 -14.69
CA ARG A 98 5.63 21.31 -14.92
C ARG A 98 5.12 21.17 -16.36
N VAL A 99 3.96 20.57 -16.53
CA VAL A 99 3.34 20.35 -17.86
C VAL A 99 2.57 21.57 -18.34
N SER A 100 2.24 22.53 -17.46
CA SER A 100 1.75 23.86 -17.84
C SER A 100 2.02 24.92 -16.76
N GLN A 101 1.64 26.19 -16.99
CA GLN A 101 1.74 27.23 -15.96
C GLN A 101 1.06 26.84 -14.64
N ASN A 102 0.02 26.01 -14.67
CA ASN A 102 -0.79 25.65 -13.50
C ASN A 102 -0.81 24.14 -13.19
N VAL A 103 -0.14 23.30 -14.00
CA VAL A 103 -0.21 21.84 -13.83
C VAL A 103 1.18 21.29 -13.58
N ILE A 104 1.30 20.61 -12.45
CA ILE A 104 2.46 19.82 -12.06
C ILE A 104 2.08 18.36 -12.23
N GLN A 105 2.80 17.63 -13.07
CA GLN A 105 2.70 16.18 -13.12
C GLN A 105 3.54 15.63 -11.98
N TRP A 106 2.94 14.74 -11.18
CA TRP A 106 3.55 14.13 -10.02
C TRP A 106 3.27 12.63 -10.07
N GLN A 107 4.30 11.82 -9.82
CA GLN A 107 4.15 10.37 -9.73
C GLN A 107 3.85 10.02 -8.28
N ALA A 108 2.79 9.24 -8.08
CA ALA A 108 2.40 8.86 -6.74
C ALA A 108 3.44 7.95 -6.10
N ALA A 109 3.80 8.27 -4.86
CA ALA A 109 4.71 7.49 -4.05
C ALA A 109 3.93 6.86 -2.89
N VAL A 110 4.42 5.71 -2.44
CA VAL A 110 3.92 5.00 -1.27
C VAL A 110 4.99 4.98 -0.20
N LYS A 111 4.57 5.30 1.02
CA LYS A 111 5.41 5.22 2.20
C LYS A 111 4.68 4.39 3.26
N PHE A 112 5.35 3.40 3.81
CA PHE A 112 4.86 2.65 4.95
C PHE A 112 5.80 2.87 6.14
N THR A 113 5.23 3.23 7.28
CA THR A 113 5.99 3.43 8.52
C THR A 113 5.37 2.63 9.63
N ALA A 114 6.20 2.00 10.45
CA ALA A 114 5.77 1.34 11.67
C ALA A 114 6.72 1.69 12.81
N SER A 115 6.16 1.78 14.01
CA SER A 115 6.92 1.95 15.23
C SER A 115 6.36 1.04 16.32
N HIS A 116 7.22 0.66 17.26
CA HIS A 116 6.80 0.08 18.52
C HIS A 116 7.50 0.87 19.62
N THR A 117 6.74 1.67 20.36
CA THR A 117 7.22 2.49 21.47
C THR A 117 6.57 2.00 22.78
N PRO A 118 6.95 2.54 23.95
CA PRO A 118 6.26 2.24 25.21
C PRO A 118 4.78 2.64 25.23
N GLU A 119 4.36 3.57 24.36
CA GLU A 119 2.95 3.96 24.20
C GLU A 119 2.16 2.93 23.39
N GLY A 120 2.88 2.01 22.75
CA GLY A 120 2.33 0.93 21.95
C GLY A 120 2.90 0.92 20.53
N PRO A 121 2.51 -0.11 19.78
CA PRO A 121 2.80 -0.21 18.36
C PRO A 121 1.86 0.67 17.52
N SER A 122 2.40 1.24 16.45
CA SER A 122 1.64 1.99 15.44
C SER A 122 2.15 1.64 14.05
N ALA A 123 1.27 1.64 13.05
CA ALA A 123 1.67 1.61 11.66
C ALA A 123 0.73 2.45 10.81
N ARG A 124 1.27 2.99 9.72
CA ARG A 124 0.52 3.76 8.74
C ARG A 124 1.08 3.56 7.34
N LEU A 125 0.18 3.63 6.37
CA LEU A 125 0.47 3.66 4.95
C LEU A 125 0.07 5.04 4.42
N LEU A 126 0.97 5.66 3.67
CA LEU A 126 0.76 6.93 3.02
C LEU A 126 0.80 6.69 1.51
N LEU A 127 -0.33 6.91 0.86
CA LEU A 127 -0.49 6.87 -0.59
C LEU A 127 -0.64 8.31 -1.04
N GLY A 128 0.12 8.75 -2.04
CA GLY A 128 0.03 10.16 -2.38
C GLY A 128 1.22 11.02 -1.93
N ASP A 129 2.41 10.46 -1.60
CA ASP A 129 3.52 11.20 -0.93
C ASP A 129 4.05 12.42 -1.72
N SER A 130 3.30 13.50 -1.58
CA SER A 130 3.42 14.77 -2.30
C SER A 130 3.78 15.86 -1.30
N PRO A 131 4.58 16.88 -1.69
CA PRO A 131 4.82 18.06 -0.87
C PRO A 131 3.54 18.82 -0.49
N ASN A 132 2.43 18.59 -1.20
CA ASN A 132 1.12 19.12 -0.84
C ASN A 132 0.33 18.07 -0.05
N GLU A 133 0.12 18.31 1.25
CA GLU A 133 -0.62 17.43 2.15
C GLU A 133 -2.03 17.10 1.65
N SER A 134 -2.69 18.01 0.92
CA SER A 134 -4.00 17.74 0.32
C SER A 134 -3.98 16.62 -0.73
N LEU A 135 -2.79 16.25 -1.24
CA LEU A 135 -2.55 15.15 -2.18
C LEU A 135 -2.07 13.86 -1.52
N GLN A 136 -1.88 13.87 -0.19
CA GLN A 136 -1.60 12.67 0.60
C GLN A 136 -2.90 12.02 1.09
N TYR A 137 -2.89 10.69 1.15
CA TYR A 137 -3.94 9.87 1.75
C TYR A 137 -3.29 8.95 2.78
N VAL A 138 -3.68 9.13 4.04
CA VAL A 138 -3.12 8.39 5.18
C VAL A 138 -4.09 7.30 5.58
N ILE A 139 -3.58 6.09 5.71
CA ILE A 139 -4.28 4.93 6.24
C ILE A 139 -3.55 4.53 7.50
N GLU A 140 -4.27 4.57 8.63
CA GLU A 140 -3.76 4.09 9.91
C GLU A 140 -4.14 2.61 10.07
N PHE A 141 -3.21 1.82 10.59
CA PHE A 141 -3.47 0.45 10.98
C PHE A 141 -3.62 0.41 12.50
N ASP A 142 -4.86 0.42 12.96
CA ASP A 142 -5.19 0.47 14.38
C ASP A 142 -4.83 -0.83 15.09
N ASN A 143 -4.91 -1.97 14.38
CA ASN A 143 -4.70 -3.28 14.96
C ASN A 143 -3.68 -4.12 14.18
N ARG A 144 -3.08 -5.07 14.89
CA ARG A 144 -2.17 -6.08 14.32
C ARG A 144 -2.85 -6.91 13.22
N SER A 145 -4.17 -7.12 13.31
CA SER A 145 -4.94 -7.81 12.27
C SER A 145 -4.94 -7.03 10.96
N ASP A 146 -5.13 -5.72 10.99
CA ASP A 146 -5.21 -4.90 9.78
C ASP A 146 -3.88 -4.93 8.99
N VAL A 147 -2.75 -4.97 9.70
CA VAL A 147 -1.42 -5.15 9.10
C VAL A 147 -1.24 -6.56 8.53
N SER A 148 -1.79 -7.59 9.18
CA SER A 148 -1.74 -8.97 8.69
C SER A 148 -2.57 -9.12 7.42
N ASP A 149 -3.79 -8.59 7.42
CA ASP A 149 -4.73 -8.62 6.31
C ASP A 149 -4.12 -7.90 5.09
N PHE A 150 -3.54 -6.71 5.29
CA PHE A 150 -2.86 -5.98 4.22
C PHE A 150 -1.69 -6.77 3.62
N ARG A 151 -0.86 -7.39 4.47
CA ARG A 151 0.26 -8.25 4.04
C ARG A 151 -0.25 -9.43 3.21
N ASP A 152 -1.33 -10.07 3.64
CA ASP A 152 -1.83 -11.28 3.00
C ASP A 152 -2.53 -10.96 1.66
N LEU A 153 -3.19 -9.80 1.57
CA LEU A 153 -3.68 -9.24 0.30
C LEU A 153 -2.54 -8.94 -0.68
N LEU A 154 -1.47 -8.26 -0.24
CA LEU A 154 -0.31 -7.97 -1.08
C LEU A 154 0.38 -9.25 -1.58
N LYS A 155 0.50 -10.27 -0.72
CA LYS A 155 1.01 -11.59 -1.13
C LYS A 155 0.13 -12.24 -2.18
N SER A 156 -1.18 -12.19 -2.00
CA SER A 156 -2.14 -12.74 -2.95
C SER A 156 -2.02 -12.04 -4.31
N ALA A 157 -1.91 -10.72 -4.31
CA ALA A 157 -1.69 -9.92 -5.51
C ALA A 157 -0.34 -10.27 -6.20
N SER A 158 0.75 -10.37 -5.43
CA SER A 158 2.08 -10.73 -5.95
C SER A 158 2.11 -12.13 -6.58
N ASN A 159 1.41 -13.10 -5.97
CA ASN A 159 1.30 -14.44 -6.52
C ASN A 159 0.56 -14.46 -7.85
N GLN A 160 -0.50 -13.66 -7.99
CA GLN A 160 -1.24 -13.53 -9.26
C GLN A 160 -0.36 -12.96 -10.38
N LEU A 161 0.56 -12.04 -10.10
CA LEU A 161 1.51 -11.52 -11.10
C LEU A 161 2.44 -12.59 -11.69
N GLY A 162 2.71 -13.68 -10.96
CA GLY A 162 3.54 -14.80 -11.41
C GLY A 162 2.81 -15.90 -12.16
N THR A 163 1.49 -15.76 -12.35
CA THR A 163 0.62 -16.76 -12.99
C THR A 163 0.23 -16.31 -14.40
N THR A 164 1.19 -15.86 -15.22
CA THR A 164 0.96 -15.74 -16.65
C THR A 164 0.78 -17.14 -17.21
N VAL A 165 -0.47 -17.50 -17.51
CA VAL A 165 -0.86 -18.70 -18.26
C VAL A 165 -0.07 -18.71 -19.56
N ASP A 166 0.76 -19.74 -19.75
CA ASP A 166 1.23 -20.13 -21.08
C ASP A 166 -0.01 -20.41 -21.94
N THR A 167 -0.39 -19.46 -22.77
CA THR A 167 -1.33 -19.71 -23.86
C THR A 167 -0.53 -20.29 -25.02
N ASP A 168 -0.61 -21.61 -25.17
CA ASP A 168 -0.29 -22.34 -26.41
C ASP A 168 -1.10 -21.80 -27.61
#